data_AF-A0A9X7AVR3-F1
#
_entry.id   AF-A0A9X7AVR3-F1
#
_cell.length_a   1.000
_cell.length_b   1.000
_cell.length_c   1.000
_cell.angle_alpha   90.00
_cell.angle_beta   90.00
_cell.angle_gamma   90.00
#
_symmetry.space_group_name_H-M   'P 1'
#
loop_
_entity.id
_entity.type
_entity.pdbx_description
1 polymer ?
#
loop_
_entity_poly.entity_id
_entity_poly.type
_entity_poly.pdbx_seq_one_letter_code
_entity_poly.pdbx_strand_id
1 'polypeptide(L)'
;MKLMEANAEEFQNMKVKPSNYLIEKITEGQHLIHREIAEYERDAFREATLFEYKGKSFLPEITKCSSEAQAVLAVQSYWQGIRELNRIV
;
A
#
# COMPACT_ATOMS: atom_id res chain seq x y z
N MET A 1 5.30 -12.39 5.20
CA MET A 1 4.78 -11.12 4.64
C MET A 1 5.81 -10.54 3.69
N LYS A 2 5.36 -9.86 2.62
CA LYS A 2 6.20 -9.27 1.58
C LYS A 2 5.95 -7.77 1.51
N LEU A 3 6.97 -6.96 1.76
CA LEU A 3 6.88 -5.51 1.62
C LEU A 3 7.15 -5.13 0.15
N MET A 4 6.28 -4.30 -0.39
CA MET A 4 6.40 -3.70 -1.72
C MET A 4 6.57 -2.20 -1.57
N GLU A 5 7.78 -1.73 -1.86
CA GLU A 5 8.15 -0.33 -1.73
C GLU A 5 7.99 0.39 -3.07
N ALA A 6 7.39 1.58 -3.03
CA ALA A 6 7.29 2.42 -4.20
C ALA A 6 8.69 2.98 -4.55
N ASN A 7 8.96 3.17 -5.85
CA ASN A 7 10.23 3.75 -6.27
C ASN A 7 10.30 5.24 -5.88
N ALA A 8 11.05 5.57 -4.83
CA ALA A 8 11.12 6.95 -4.33
C ALA A 8 11.60 7.96 -5.40
N GLU A 9 12.52 7.57 -6.28
CA GLU A 9 13.05 8.44 -7.34
C GLU A 9 11.99 8.74 -8.41
N GLU A 10 11.19 7.74 -8.78
CA GLU A 10 10.11 7.89 -9.76
C GLU A 10 9.07 8.93 -9.32
N PHE A 11 8.74 8.95 -8.03
CA PHE A 11 7.69 9.80 -7.46
C PHE A 11 8.23 11.07 -6.81
N GLN A 12 9.53 11.37 -6.92
CA GLN A 12 10.16 12.50 -6.21
C GLN A 12 9.53 13.86 -6.54
N ASN A 13 9.16 14.07 -7.81
CA ASN A 13 8.59 15.34 -8.30
C ASN A 13 7.07 15.32 -8.41
N MET A 14 6.42 14.22 -7.98
CA MET A 14 4.96 14.09 -8.01
C MET A 14 4.32 14.77 -6.80
N LYS A 15 3.19 15.45 -7.01
CA LYS A 15 2.41 16.11 -5.96
C LYS A 15 1.77 15.11 -5.02
N VAL A 16 1.14 14.07 -5.57
CA VAL A 16 0.60 12.95 -4.80
C VAL A 16 1.68 11.88 -4.69
N LYS A 17 2.08 11.56 -3.45
CA LYS A 17 3.08 10.52 -3.18
C LYS A 17 2.41 9.14 -3.10
N PRO A 18 3.08 8.08 -3.60
CA PRO A 18 2.58 6.72 -3.46
C PRO A 18 2.79 6.23 -2.02
N SER A 19 2.00 5.24 -1.62
CA SER A 19 2.25 4.46 -0.41
C SER A 19 3.05 3.21 -0.73
N ASN A 20 3.71 2.64 0.27
CA ASN A 20 4.16 1.26 0.22
C ASN A 20 3.02 0.32 0.62
N TYR A 21 3.17 -0.95 0.28
CA TYR A 21 2.17 -1.97 0.55
C TYR A 21 2.80 -3.22 1.14
N LEU A 22 2.08 -3.88 2.04
CA LEU A 22 2.45 -5.19 2.57
C LEU A 22 1.49 -6.22 2.00
N ILE A 23 2.03 -7.34 1.53
CA ILE A 23 1.25 -8.52 1.14
C ILE A 23 1.43 -9.59 2.21
N GLU A 24 0.32 -10.00 2.81
CA GLU A 24 0.24 -11.08 3.79
C GLU A 24 -0.43 -12.30 3.17
N LYS A 25 0.22 -13.48 3.25
CA LYS A 25 -0.43 -14.76 2.94
C LYS A 25 -1.13 -15.25 4.20
N ILE A 26 -2.45 -15.38 4.16
CA ILE A 26 -3.27 -15.86 5.28
C ILE A 26 -3.40 -17.38 5.23
N THR A 27 -3.76 -17.89 4.05
CA THR A 27 -3.88 -19.32 3.77
C THR A 27 -3.58 -19.57 2.29
N GLU A 28 -3.63 -20.83 1.87
CA GLU A 28 -3.52 -21.16 0.46
C GLU A 28 -4.62 -20.47 -0.34
N GLY A 29 -4.24 -19.77 -1.41
CA GLY A 29 -5.18 -19.02 -2.23
C GLY A 29 -5.78 -17.76 -1.58
N GLN A 30 -5.28 -17.27 -0.43
CA GLN A 30 -5.77 -16.03 0.18
C GLN A 30 -4.62 -15.13 0.64
N HIS A 31 -4.55 -13.94 0.02
CA HIS A 31 -3.58 -12.90 0.33
C HIS A 31 -4.31 -11.60 0.68
N LEU A 32 -3.82 -10.88 1.68
CA LEU A 32 -4.28 -9.53 2.01
C LEU A 32 -3.25 -8.51 1.57
N ILE A 33 -3.74 -7.34 1.15
CA ILE A 33 -2.93 -6.16 0.92
C ILE A 33 -3.22 -5.17 2.04
N HIS A 34 -2.14 -4.64 2.63
CA HIS A 34 -2.16 -3.59 3.64
C HIS A 34 -1.45 -2.36 3.07
N ARG A 35 -2.03 -1.16 3.24
CA ARG A 35 -1.43 0.10 2.78
C ARG A 35 -0.67 0.75 3.92
N GLU A 36 0.58 1.13 3.70
CA GLU A 36 1.37 1.92 4.66
C GLU A 36 0.72 3.29 4.85
N ILE A 37 0.56 3.70 6.11
CA ILE A 37 0.10 5.03 6.48
C ILE A 37 1.32 5.92 6.65
N ALA A 38 1.39 6.99 5.86
CA ALA A 38 2.46 7.95 6.02
C ALA A 38 2.30 8.76 7.32
N GLU A 39 3.39 9.33 7.83
CA GLU A 39 3.37 10.06 9.10
C GLU A 39 2.35 11.21 9.11
N TYR A 40 2.25 11.95 8.00
CA TYR A 40 1.29 13.04 7.83
C TYR A 40 -0.18 12.58 7.76
N GLU A 41 -0.43 11.28 7.57
CA GLU A 41 -1.78 10.69 7.54
C GLU A 41 -2.20 10.15 8.91
N ARG A 42 -1.26 10.00 9.88
CA ARG A 42 -1.53 9.33 11.16
C ARG A 42 -2.72 9.90 11.91
N ASP A 43 -2.87 11.22 11.93
CA ASP A 43 -3.98 11.89 12.63
C ASP A 43 -5.35 11.52 12.03
N ALA A 44 -5.42 11.30 10.72
CA ALA A 44 -6.65 10.88 10.05
C ALA A 44 -7.07 9.45 10.43
N PHE A 45 -6.12 8.65 10.94
CA PHE A 45 -6.33 7.25 11.31
C PHE A 45 -6.12 6.98 12.81
N ARG A 46 -6.12 8.02 13.66
CA ARG A 46 -5.82 7.89 15.10
C ARG A 46 -6.75 6.93 15.86
N GLU A 47 -8.00 6.81 15.41
CA GLU A 47 -9.03 5.94 16.01
C GLU A 47 -9.14 4.60 15.27
N ALA A 48 -8.41 4.41 14.17
CA ALA A 48 -8.40 3.16 13.43
C ALA A 48 -7.54 2.11 14.13
N THR A 49 -7.98 0.86 14.08
CA THR A 49 -7.08 -0.26 14.41
C THR A 49 -6.03 -0.37 13.31
N LEU A 50 -4.76 -0.20 13.65
CA LEU A 50 -3.65 -0.28 12.70
C LEU A 50 -2.89 -1.60 12.88
N PHE A 51 -2.35 -2.08 11.76
CA PHE A 51 -1.46 -3.22 11.72
C PHE A 51 -0.01 -2.73 11.73
N GLU A 52 0.78 -3.18 12.71
CA GLU A 52 2.18 -2.79 12.85
C GLU A 52 3.12 -3.83 12.25
N TYR A 53 4.05 -3.40 11.38
CA TYR A 53 5.08 -4.27 10.82
C TYR A 53 6.39 -3.51 10.63
N LYS A 54 7.46 -4.00 11.28
CA LYS A 54 8.80 -3.40 11.25
C LYS A 54 8.82 -1.89 11.58
N GLY A 55 8.00 -1.49 12.56
CA GLY A 55 7.92 -0.08 13.01
C GLY A 55 7.12 0.84 12.08
N LYS A 56 6.45 0.28 11.06
CA LYS A 56 5.55 1.01 10.16
C LYS A 56 4.11 0.59 10.43
N SER A 57 3.20 1.56 10.35
CA SER A 57 1.76 1.37 10.55
C SER A 57 1.05 1.18 9.21
N PHE A 58 0.14 0.22 9.15
CA PHE A 58 -0.62 -0.14 7.95
C PHE A 58 -2.11 -0.21 8.24
N LEU A 59 -2.93 0.04 7.21
CA LEU A 59 -4.35 -0.30 7.23
C LEU A 59 -4.52 -1.84 7.24
N PRO A 60 -5.34 -2.42 8.14
CA PRO A 60 -5.41 -3.88 8.32
C PRO A 60 -5.84 -4.68 7.10
N GLU A 61 -6.68 -4.13 6.23
CA GLU A 61 -7.08 -4.79 4.99
C GLU A 61 -7.60 -3.74 4.02
N ILE A 62 -6.97 -3.60 2.85
CA ILE A 62 -7.52 -2.79 1.76
C ILE A 62 -8.07 -3.65 0.61
N THR A 63 -7.50 -4.85 0.42
CA THR A 63 -7.88 -5.77 -0.68
C THR A 63 -7.55 -7.21 -0.32
N LYS A 64 -8.42 -8.15 -0.73
CA LYS A 64 -8.15 -9.60 -0.74
C LYS A 64 -7.83 -10.08 -2.15
N CYS A 65 -6.83 -10.94 -2.32
CA CYS A 65 -6.43 -11.53 -3.60
C CYS A 65 -6.32 -13.05 -3.51
N SER A 66 -6.61 -13.74 -4.61
CA SER A 66 -6.58 -15.21 -4.64
C SER A 66 -5.18 -15.79 -4.83
N SER A 67 -4.17 -14.96 -5.08
CA SER A 67 -2.77 -15.36 -5.21
C SER A 67 -1.83 -14.18 -4.94
N GLU A 68 -0.57 -14.49 -4.63
CA GLU A 68 0.47 -13.45 -4.49
C GLU A 68 0.65 -12.67 -5.80
N ALA A 69 0.60 -13.34 -6.95
CA ALA A 69 0.73 -12.71 -8.25
C ALA A 69 -0.37 -11.66 -8.50
N GLN A 70 -1.62 -11.97 -8.16
CA GLN A 70 -2.71 -10.99 -8.23
C GLN A 70 -2.49 -9.83 -7.26
N ALA A 71 -2.03 -10.10 -6.04
CA ALA A 71 -1.75 -9.03 -5.07
C ALA A 71 -0.65 -8.07 -5.56
N VAL A 72 0.41 -8.62 -6.16
CA VAL A 72 1.48 -7.82 -6.78
C VAL A 72 0.95 -6.95 -7.92
N LEU A 73 0.11 -7.51 -8.81
CA LEU A 73 -0.50 -6.77 -9.91
C LEU A 73 -1.44 -5.66 -9.41
N ALA A 74 -2.17 -5.90 -8.32
CA ALA A 74 -3.02 -4.89 -7.70
C ALA A 74 -2.18 -3.73 -7.14
N VAL A 75 -1.10 -4.01 -6.41
CA VAL A 75 -0.18 -2.98 -5.90
C VAL A 75 0.42 -2.14 -7.04
N GLN A 76 0.88 -2.78 -8.10
CA GLN A 76 1.39 -2.09 -9.29
C GLN A 76 0.33 -1.19 -9.93
N SER A 77 -0.92 -1.64 -9.96
CA SER A 77 -2.05 -0.86 -10.46
C SER A 77 -2.38 0.33 -9.56
N TYR A 78 -2.23 0.21 -8.24
CA TYR A 78 -2.38 1.35 -7.32
C TYR A 78 -1.33 2.42 -7.59
N TRP A 79 -0.07 2.03 -7.77
CA TRP A 79 0.98 2.98 -8.16
C TRP A 79 0.71 3.60 -9.53
N GLN A 80 0.18 2.84 -10.49
CA GLN A 80 -0.27 3.41 -11.77
C GLN A 80 -1.37 4.44 -11.56
N GLY A 81 -2.36 4.16 -10.71
CA GLY A 81 -3.42 5.12 -10.37
C GLY A 81 -2.86 6.43 -9.81
N ILE A 82 -1.84 6.36 -8.95
CA ILE A 82 -1.14 7.55 -8.44
C ILE A 82 -0.42 8.30 -9.56
N ARG A 83 0.23 7.60 -10.50
CA ARG A 83 0.85 8.23 -11.67
C ARG A 83 -0.17 8.99 -12.51
N GLU A 84 -1.31 8.36 -12.82
CA GLU A 84 -2.37 9.00 -13.60
C GLU A 84 -2.99 10.18 -12.86
N LEU A 85 -3.21 10.06 -11.54
CA LEU A 85 -3.73 11.16 -10.73
C LEU A 85 -2.81 12.38 -10.78
N ASN A 86 -1.49 12.18 -10.72
CA ASN A 86 -0.50 13.25 -10.84
C ASN A 86 -0.50 13.96 -12.20
N ARG A 87 -1.16 13.41 -13.23
CA ARG A 87 -1.31 14.09 -14.53
C ARG A 87 -2.47 15.08 -14.56
N ILE A 88 -3.37 15.04 -13.58
CA ILE A 88 -4.60 15.85 -13.55
C ILE A 88 -4.72 16.76 -12.33
N VAL A 89 -3.73 16.78 -11.42
CA VAL A 89 -3.74 17.56 -10.15
C VAL A 89 -2.63 18.61 -10.06
#